data_AF-A0A973HV40-F1
#
_entry.id   AF-A0A973HV40-F1
#
_cell.length_a   1.000
_cell.length_b   1.000
_cell.length_c   1.000
_cell.angle_alpha   90.00
_cell.angle_beta   90.00
_cell.angle_gamma   90.00
#
_symmetry.space_group_name_H-M   'P 1'
#
loop_
_entity.id
_entity.type
_entity.pdbx_description
1 polymer ?
#
loop_
_entity_poly.entity_id
_entity_poly.type
_entity_poly.pdbx_seq_one_letter_code
_entity_poly.pdbx_strand_id
1 'polypeptide(L)'
;MRRGFSNLAAETEEDGIDITPMLDVVFIMLIFFIVTSSFVRETGVEVNRPLAESSEKLPQNAILIAITEHSQIWIDQRRIDTRAVRRNIERLLAENPDSSVVIQA
;
A
#
# COMPACT_ATOMS: atom_id res chain seq x y z
N MET A 1 -23.29 54.32 54.18
CA MET A 1 -21.98 54.84 53.71
C MET A 1 -20.90 54.13 54.52
N ARG A 2 -19.89 53.42 54.01
CA ARG A 2 -19.21 53.27 52.71
C ARG A 2 -18.97 51.75 52.54
N ARG A 3 -19.52 51.11 51.49
CA ARG A 3 -18.84 50.74 50.24
C ARG A 3 -17.47 50.09 50.47
N GLY A 4 -17.42 48.82 50.09
CA GLY A 4 -16.25 47.96 50.18
C GLY A 4 -15.08 48.38 49.30
N PHE A 5 -13.93 47.88 49.72
CA PHE A 5 -12.65 47.79 49.05
C PHE A 5 -12.05 46.50 49.64
N SER A 6 -11.52 45.53 48.92
CA SER A 6 -11.34 45.31 47.49
C SER A 6 -10.69 43.93 47.44
N ASN A 7 -11.47 42.90 47.11
CA ASN A 7 -10.90 41.64 46.61
C ASN A 7 -10.33 41.95 45.22
N LEU A 8 -9.10 42.45 45.19
CA LEU A 8 -8.32 42.75 43.99
C LEU A 8 -6.87 42.26 44.21
N ALA A 9 -6.76 41.03 44.69
CA ALA A 9 -5.69 40.16 44.23
C ALA A 9 -6.38 39.16 43.32
N ALA A 10 -6.75 39.64 42.13
CA ALA A 10 -7.20 38.77 41.06
C ALA A 10 -6.07 37.77 40.81
N GLU A 11 -6.42 36.49 40.88
CA GLU A 11 -5.64 35.36 40.42
C GLU A 11 -5.13 35.66 39.01
N THR A 12 -3.92 36.15 38.89
CA THR A 12 -3.07 35.84 37.74
C THR A 12 -2.44 34.50 38.03
N GLU A 13 -3.26 33.45 38.06
CA GLU A 13 -2.78 32.14 37.67
C GLU A 13 -2.49 32.26 36.18
N GLU A 14 -1.22 32.22 35.83
CA GLU A 14 -0.78 32.01 34.46
C GLU A 14 -1.51 30.76 33.96
N ASP A 15 -2.53 30.96 33.14
CA ASP A 15 -3.25 29.92 32.39
C ASP A 15 -2.29 29.39 31.30
N GLY A 16 -1.16 28.85 31.74
CA GLY A 16 -0.25 28.08 30.93
C GLY A 16 -1.00 26.83 30.56
N ILE A 17 -1.46 26.80 29.31
CA ILE A 17 -2.18 25.66 28.73
C ILE A 17 -1.45 24.38 29.15
N ASP A 18 -2.11 23.57 29.98
CA ASP A 18 -1.56 22.29 30.39
C ASP A 18 -1.50 21.40 29.14
N ILE A 19 -0.27 21.20 28.65
CA ILE A 19 0.02 20.40 27.47
C ILE A 19 0.02 18.90 27.77
N THR A 20 0.03 18.50 29.05
CA THR A 20 0.05 17.08 29.44
C THR A 20 -1.20 16.33 28.93
N PRO A 21 -2.43 16.86 29.11
CA PRO A 21 -3.62 16.26 28.49
C PRO A 21 -3.59 16.26 26.96
N MET A 22 -2.98 17.27 26.32
CA MET A 22 -2.90 17.36 24.86
C MET A 22 -1.93 16.33 24.27
N LEU A 23 -0.81 16.09 24.96
CA LEU A 23 0.17 15.08 24.61
C LEU A 23 -0.43 13.68 24.70
N ASP A 24 -1.22 13.39 25.73
CA ASP A 24 -1.88 12.09 25.90
C ASP A 24 -2.82 11.76 24.73
N VAL A 25 -3.59 12.75 24.24
CA VAL A 25 -4.45 12.58 23.07
C VAL A 25 -3.64 12.23 21.82
N VAL A 26 -2.54 12.95 21.56
CA VAL A 26 -1.67 12.70 20.40
C VAL A 26 -0.97 11.33 20.51
N PHE A 27 -0.48 10.97 21.69
CA PHE A 27 0.18 9.68 21.92
C PHE A 27 -0.78 8.50 21.69
N ILE A 28 -2.00 8.57 22.21
CA ILE A 28 -3.02 7.53 22.00
C ILE A 28 -3.41 7.44 20.51
N MET A 29 -3.51 8.57 19.81
CA MET A 29 -3.77 8.58 18.36
C MET A 29 -2.64 7.92 17.56
N LEU A 30 -1.38 8.16 17.90
CA LEU A 30 -0.24 7.53 17.23
C LEU A 30 -0.17 6.03 17.50
N ILE A 31 -0.42 5.59 18.73
CA ILE A 31 -0.49 4.16 19.05
C ILE A 31 -1.64 3.50 18.30
N PHE A 32 -2.81 4.12 18.28
CA PHE A 32 -3.96 3.62 17.53
C PHE A 32 -3.62 3.53 16.03
N PHE A 33 -3.00 4.55 15.44
CA PHE A 33 -2.58 4.53 14.06
C PHE A 33 -1.56 3.43 13.77
N ILE A 34 -0.53 3.27 14.60
CA ILE A 34 0.49 2.21 14.44
C ILE A 34 -0.14 0.82 14.55
N VAL A 35 -0.94 0.57 15.60
CA VAL A 35 -1.61 -0.71 15.84
C VAL A 35 -2.62 -1.04 14.74
N THR A 36 -3.38 -0.05 14.25
CA THR A 36 -4.35 -0.25 13.17
C THR A 36 -3.71 -0.28 11.78
N SER A 37 -2.54 0.33 11.59
CA SER A 37 -1.79 0.31 10.32
C SER A 37 -1.26 -1.07 9.95
N SER A 38 -1.26 -2.04 10.89
CA SER A 38 -0.88 -3.43 10.62
C SER A 38 -1.94 -4.23 9.83
N PHE A 39 -3.05 -3.62 9.41
CA PHE A 39 -4.11 -4.31 8.64
C PHE A 39 -4.12 -4.00 7.15
N VAL A 40 -3.03 -3.46 6.59
CA VAL A 40 -2.78 -3.63 5.16
C VAL A 40 -2.15 -5.02 4.98
N ARG A 41 -2.97 -6.05 5.19
CA ARG A 41 -2.71 -7.36 4.59
C ARG A 41 -2.74 -7.11 3.09
N GLU A 42 -1.62 -7.39 2.44
CA GLU A 42 -1.48 -7.46 0.99
C GLU A 42 -2.72 -8.15 0.43
N THR A 43 -3.57 -7.35 -0.23
CA THR A 43 -4.82 -7.82 -0.79
C THR A 43 -4.51 -8.71 -1.97
N GLY A 44 -4.71 -10.01 -1.76
CA GLY A 44 -4.84 -11.03 -2.80
C GLY A 44 -3.48 -11.44 -3.37
N VAL A 45 -3.02 -12.66 -3.21
CA VAL A 45 -3.75 -13.90 -3.45
C VAL A 45 -2.99 -14.97 -2.66
N GLU A 46 -3.69 -15.86 -1.95
CA GLU A 46 -3.15 -17.19 -1.65
C GLU A 46 -2.97 -17.90 -2.99
N VAL A 47 -1.88 -17.58 -3.68
CA VAL A 47 -1.54 -18.33 -4.87
C VAL A 47 -0.96 -19.61 -4.30
N ASN A 48 -1.79 -20.64 -4.20
CA ASN A 48 -1.34 -22.02 -4.33
C ASN A 48 -0.69 -22.15 -5.71
N ARG A 49 0.49 -21.54 -5.87
CA ARG A 49 1.40 -21.74 -6.98
C ARG A 49 2.09 -23.05 -6.64
N PRO A 50 1.80 -24.16 -7.35
CA PRO A 50 2.65 -25.32 -7.23
C PRO A 50 4.08 -24.85 -7.50
N LEU A 51 5.00 -25.22 -6.60
CA LEU A 51 6.38 -24.74 -6.49
C LEU A 51 6.95 -24.21 -7.81
N ALA A 52 6.88 -22.90 -8.04
CA ALA A 52 7.71 -22.26 -9.04
C ALA A 52 9.05 -21.99 -8.36
N GLU A 53 10.05 -22.83 -8.64
CA GLU A 53 11.41 -22.76 -8.07
C GLU A 53 12.19 -21.47 -8.42
N SER A 54 11.57 -20.48 -9.07
CA SER A 54 12.21 -19.18 -9.30
C SER A 54 11.49 -18.08 -8.53
N SER A 55 11.91 -17.91 -7.28
CA SER A 55 11.70 -16.66 -6.52
C SER A 55 12.81 -15.65 -6.85
N GLU A 56 13.29 -15.61 -8.10
CA GLU A 56 14.01 -14.43 -8.55
C GLU A 56 13.00 -13.30 -8.66
N LYS A 57 13.30 -12.16 -8.03
CA LYS A 57 12.47 -10.95 -8.14
C LYS A 57 12.23 -10.70 -9.62
N LEU A 58 11.01 -10.94 -10.08
CA LEU A 58 10.67 -10.63 -11.46
C LEU A 58 10.98 -9.14 -11.69
N PRO A 59 11.62 -8.81 -12.82
CA PRO A 59 11.86 -7.42 -13.15
C PRO A 59 10.56 -6.64 -13.07
N GLN A 60 10.64 -5.43 -12.51
CA GLN A 60 9.45 -4.62 -12.20
C GLN A 60 8.61 -4.31 -13.47
N ASN A 61 9.22 -4.40 -14.65
CA ASN A 61 8.62 -4.19 -15.96
C ASN A 61 8.56 -5.48 -16.80
N ALA A 62 8.33 -6.64 -16.18
CA ALA A 62 8.27 -7.90 -16.93
C ALA A 62 6.90 -8.12 -17.61
N ILE A 63 6.92 -8.47 -18.91
CA ILE A 63 5.76 -9.01 -19.61
C ILE A 63 5.59 -10.47 -19.18
N LEU A 64 4.50 -10.74 -18.48
CA LEU A 64 4.16 -12.08 -17.97
C LEU A 64 3.35 -12.86 -19.01
N ILE A 65 3.89 -14.01 -19.43
CA ILE A 65 3.22 -14.96 -20.31
C ILE A 65 3.00 -16.25 -19.54
N ALA A 66 1.74 -16.61 -19.30
CA ALA A 66 1.39 -17.87 -18.65
C ALA A 66 0.80 -18.87 -19.65
N ILE A 67 1.24 -20.13 -19.58
CA ILE A 67 0.75 -21.24 -20.39
C ILE A 67 0.15 -22.27 -19.42
N THR A 68 -1.13 -22.59 -19.58
CA THR A 68 -1.79 -23.61 -18.74
C THR A 68 -1.58 -25.02 -19.33
N GLU A 69 -1.81 -26.06 -18.54
CA GLU A 69 -1.83 -27.47 -19.01
C GLU A 69 -2.75 -27.70 -20.24
N HIS A 70 -3.82 -26.93 -20.38
CA HIS A 70 -4.74 -26.99 -21.52
C HIS A 70 -4.26 -26.21 -22.77
N SER A 71 -2.96 -25.86 -22.85
CA SER A 71 -2.37 -25.05 -23.93
C SER A 71 -3.02 -23.69 -24.14
N GLN A 72 -3.63 -23.12 -23.09
CA GLN A 72 -4.17 -21.76 -23.10
C GLN A 72 -3.07 -20.76 -22.74
N ILE A 73 -2.95 -19.70 -23.54
CA ILE A 73 -1.97 -18.65 -23.36
C ILE A 73 -2.65 -17.45 -22.70
N TRP A 74 -2.01 -16.91 -21.67
CA TRP A 74 -2.47 -15.77 -20.90
C TRP A 74 -1.39 -14.69 -20.87
N ILE A 75 -1.78 -13.44 -21.15
CA ILE A 75 -0.92 -12.25 -21.08
C ILE A 75 -1.73 -11.15 -20.39
N ASP A 76 -1.19 -10.52 -19.34
CA ASP A 76 -1.88 -9.50 -18.53
C ASP A 76 -3.29 -9.93 -18.09
N GLN A 77 -3.42 -11.17 -17.61
CA GLN A 77 -4.70 -11.77 -17.18
C GLN A 77 -5.76 -11.91 -18.29
N ARG A 78 -5.37 -11.74 -19.56
CA ARG A 78 -6.25 -11.97 -20.72
C ARG A 78 -5.83 -13.22 -21.45
N ARG A 79 -6.80 -14.03 -21.83
CA ARG A 79 -6.56 -15.19 -22.69
C ARG A 79 -6.29 -14.70 -24.12
N ILE A 80 -5.15 -15.09 -24.67
CA ILE A 80 -4.70 -14.70 -26.00
C ILE A 80 -4.64 -15.94 -26.90
N ASP A 81 -5.17 -15.83 -28.11
CA ASP A 81 -4.99 -16.85 -29.14
C ASP A 81 -3.52 -16.90 -29.58
N THR A 82 -2.98 -18.10 -29.83
CA THR A 82 -1.60 -18.31 -30.25
C THR A 82 -1.18 -17.42 -31.43
N ARG A 83 -2.09 -17.15 -32.38
CA ARG A 83 -1.82 -16.27 -33.54
C ARG A 83 -1.72 -14.79 -33.18
N ALA A 84 -2.31 -14.39 -32.06
CA ALA A 84 -2.33 -13.02 -31.57
C ALA A 84 -1.19 -12.72 -30.58
N VAL A 85 -0.47 -13.73 -30.09
CA VAL A 85 0.63 -13.58 -29.12
C VAL A 85 1.69 -12.60 -29.62
N ARG A 86 2.18 -12.79 -30.85
CA ARG A 86 3.19 -11.91 -31.46
C ARG A 86 2.78 -10.44 -31.43
N ARG A 87 1.57 -10.13 -31.94
CA ARG A 87 1.06 -8.75 -31.98
C ARG A 87 0.91 -8.14 -30.58
N ASN A 88 0.52 -8.94 -29.59
CA ASN A 88 0.38 -8.46 -28.22
C ASN A 88 1.73 -8.16 -27.59
N ILE A 89 2.74 -9.01 -27.79
CA ILE A 89 4.10 -8.80 -27.29
C ILE A 89 4.75 -7.59 -27.97
N GLU A 90 4.61 -7.46 -29.29
CA GLU A 90 5.15 -6.31 -30.04
C GLU A 90 4.53 -4.98 -29.55
N ARG A 91 3.23 -4.97 -29.28
CA ARG A 91 2.56 -3.80 -28.67
C ARG A 91 3.12 -3.48 -27.28
N LEU A 92 3.28 -4.48 -26.43
CA LEU A 92 3.78 -4.29 -25.06
C LEU A 92 5.25 -3.84 -25.04
N LEU A 93 6.08 -4.35 -25.94
CA LEU A 93 7.46 -3.89 -26.13
C LEU A 93 7.53 -2.48 -26.73
N ALA A 94 6.59 -2.10 -27.61
CA ALA A 94 6.53 -0.73 -28.11
C ALA A 94 6.11 0.27 -27.02
N GLU A 95 5.24 -0.16 -26.09
CA GLU A 95 4.83 0.63 -24.92
C GLU A 95 5.97 0.74 -23.90
N ASN A 96 6.75 -0.32 -23.71
CA ASN A 96 7.85 -0.38 -22.75
C ASN A 96 9.05 -1.17 -23.33
N PRO A 97 9.98 -0.51 -24.03
CA PRO A 97 11.10 -1.16 -24.74
C PRO A 97 12.05 -1.95 -23.83
N ASP A 98 12.20 -1.53 -22.58
CA ASP A 98 13.09 -2.16 -21.59
C ASP A 98 12.43 -3.34 -20.85
N SER A 99 11.23 -3.76 -21.27
CA SER A 99 10.50 -4.84 -20.61
C SER A 99 11.15 -6.20 -20.86
N SER A 100 11.45 -6.93 -19.80
CA SER A 100 11.86 -8.33 -19.89
C SER A 100 10.64 -9.23 -20.14
N VAL A 101 10.80 -10.35 -20.86
CA VAL A 101 9.72 -11.33 -21.04
C VAL A 101 9.94 -12.52 -20.11
N VAL A 102 8.93 -12.88 -19.32
CA VAL A 102 8.96 -14.04 -18.41
C VAL A 102 7.87 -15.01 -18.81
N ILE A 103 8.24 -16.29 -18.99
CA ILE A 103 7.32 -17.37 -19.35
C ILE A 103 7.11 -18.25 -18.11
N GLN A 104 5.85 -18.45 -17.75
CA GLN A 104 5.40 -19.39 -16.74
C GLN A 104 4.57 -20.47 -17.43
N ALA A 105 4.92 -21.74 -17.30
CA ALA A 105 4.24 -22.87 -17.94
C ALA A 105 4.04 -24.00 -16.94
#